data_AF-A0A939S3K2-F1
#
_entry.id   AF-A0A939S3K2-F1
#
_cell.length_a   1.000
_cell.length_b   1.000
_cell.length_c   1.000
_cell.angle_alpha   90.00
_cell.angle_beta   90.00
_cell.angle_gamma   90.00
#
_symmetry.space_group_name_H-M   'P 1'
#
loop_
_entity.id
_entity.type
_entity.pdbx_description
1 polymer ?
#
loop_
_entity_poly.entity_id
_entity_poly.type
_entity_poly.pdbx_seq_one_letter_code
_entity_poly.pdbx_strand_id
1 'polypeptide(L)'
;MKPSVSYDDYLALLRAEAALSEGDTMVARRHIATLEQVGIRDEIDAVIRAGLYDDAIHRMRLFTHPKYPSDDACAAHVGNVHHFRPAKQGSLL
;
A
#
# COMPACT_ATOMS: atom_id res chain seq x y z
N MET A 1 -4.60 -14.08 -8.19
CA MET A 1 -3.71 -13.28 -7.31
C MET A 1 -4.62 -12.63 -6.27
N LYS A 2 -4.42 -12.89 -4.97
CA LYS A 2 -5.23 -12.21 -3.94
C LYS A 2 -4.50 -10.91 -3.59
N PRO A 3 -5.16 -9.75 -3.67
CA PRO A 3 -4.55 -8.49 -3.26
C PRO A 3 -4.17 -8.54 -1.77
N SER A 4 -3.10 -7.83 -1.40
CA SER A 4 -2.65 -7.68 0.01
C SER A 4 -3.59 -6.78 0.84
N VAL A 5 -4.53 -6.14 0.17
CA VAL A 5 -5.61 -5.32 0.72
C VAL A 5 -6.96 -5.90 0.27
N SER A 6 -8.07 -5.38 0.78
CA SER A 6 -9.40 -5.76 0.29
C SER A 6 -9.51 -5.46 -1.22
N TYR A 7 -10.42 -6.14 -1.92
CA TYR A 7 -10.60 -5.91 -3.35
C TYR A 7 -11.04 -4.46 -3.64
N ASP A 8 -11.84 -3.88 -2.77
CA ASP A 8 -12.28 -2.48 -2.88
C ASP A 8 -11.12 -1.51 -2.65
N ASP A 9 -10.28 -1.76 -1.64
CA ASP A 9 -9.06 -0.98 -1.40
C ASP A 9 -8.10 -1.08 -2.58
N TYR A 10 -7.94 -2.28 -3.15
CA TYR A 10 -7.12 -2.50 -4.34
C TYR A 10 -7.60 -1.65 -5.53
N LEU A 11 -8.91 -1.63 -5.79
CA LEU A 11 -9.48 -0.80 -6.85
C LEU A 11 -9.36 0.70 -6.55
N ALA A 12 -9.53 1.10 -5.30
CA ALA A 12 -9.34 2.50 -4.88
C ALA A 12 -7.90 2.96 -5.11
N LEU A 13 -6.91 2.14 -4.78
CA LEU A 13 -5.49 2.42 -5.02
C LEU A 13 -5.18 2.55 -6.52
N LEU A 14 -5.70 1.65 -7.37
CA LEU A 14 -5.51 1.75 -8.82
C LEU A 14 -6.11 3.04 -9.41
N ARG A 15 -7.30 3.43 -8.96
CA ARG A 15 -7.95 4.68 -9.40
C ARG A 15 -7.19 5.91 -8.90
N ALA A 16 -6.69 5.86 -7.67
CA ALA A 16 -5.86 6.92 -7.11
C ALA A 16 -4.55 7.08 -7.89
N GLU A 17 -3.89 5.96 -8.23
CA GLU A 17 -2.65 5.95 -9.03
C GLU A 17 -2.88 6.57 -10.41
N ALA A 18 -3.96 6.18 -11.10
CA ALA A 18 -4.30 6.71 -12.41
C ALA A 18 -4.54 8.23 -12.36
N ALA A 19 -5.36 8.69 -11.42
CA ALA A 19 -5.64 10.12 -11.25
C ALA A 19 -4.38 10.92 -10.91
N LEU A 20 -3.53 10.41 -10.02
CA LEU A 20 -2.29 11.10 -9.64
C LEU A 20 -1.28 11.14 -10.78
N SER A 21 -1.22 10.10 -11.62
CA SER A 21 -0.37 10.06 -12.82
C SER A 21 -0.80 11.08 -13.88
N GLU A 22 -2.08 11.45 -13.90
CA GLU A 22 -2.62 12.52 -14.74
C GLU A 22 -2.48 13.91 -14.10
N GLY A 23 -1.94 13.99 -12.88
CA GLY A 23 -1.78 15.24 -12.13
C GLY A 23 -3.03 15.67 -11.34
N ASP A 24 -4.09 14.87 -11.33
CA ASP A 24 -5.32 15.16 -10.58
C ASP A 24 -5.20 14.70 -9.12
N THR A 25 -4.52 15.54 -8.32
CA THR A 25 -4.30 15.29 -6.89
C THR A 25 -5.59 15.25 -6.08
N MET A 26 -6.64 15.96 -6.50
CA MET A 26 -7.92 16.01 -5.78
C MET A 26 -8.70 14.71 -5.96
N VAL A 27 -8.79 14.21 -7.19
CA VAL A 27 -9.43 12.93 -7.48
C VAL A 27 -8.64 11.79 -6.86
N ALA A 28 -7.30 11.82 -6.93
CA ALA A 28 -6.47 10.82 -6.29
C ALA A 28 -6.77 10.71 -4.78
N ARG A 29 -6.77 11.85 -4.08
CA ARG A 29 -7.04 11.89 -2.63
C ARG A 29 -8.47 11.46 -2.28
N ARG A 30 -9.45 11.73 -3.14
CA ARG A 30 -10.82 11.23 -2.95
C ARG A 30 -10.88 9.70 -2.95
N HIS A 31 -10.13 9.05 -3.85
CA HIS A 31 -10.04 7.59 -3.86
C HIS A 31 -9.25 7.04 -2.67
N ILE A 32 -8.16 7.70 -2.27
CA ILE A 32 -7.43 7.31 -1.05
C ILE A 32 -8.34 7.40 0.18
N ALA A 33 -9.19 8.42 0.28
CA ALA A 33 -10.09 8.60 1.42
C ALA A 33 -11.10 7.45 1.64
N THR A 34 -11.36 6.61 0.62
CA THR A 34 -12.26 5.46 0.74
C THR A 34 -11.59 4.18 1.23
N LEU A 35 -10.27 4.20 1.45
CA LEU A 35 -9.54 3.03 1.93
C LEU A 35 -9.99 2.65 3.35
N GLU A 36 -10.29 1.36 3.54
CA GLU A 36 -10.60 0.78 4.84
C GLU A 36 -9.34 0.70 5.72
N GLN A 37 -8.19 0.41 5.09
CA GLN A 37 -6.90 0.40 5.77
C GLN A 37 -6.39 1.81 6.10
N VAL A 38 -6.81 2.32 7.27
CA VAL A 38 -6.49 3.66 7.77
C VAL A 38 -4.99 3.98 7.75
N GLY A 39 -4.12 3.02 8.11
CA GLY A 39 -2.68 3.25 8.11
C GLY A 39 -2.12 3.55 6.71
N ILE A 40 -2.55 2.76 5.71
CA ILE A 40 -2.17 2.95 4.29
C ILE A 40 -2.73 4.28 3.77
N ARG A 41 -4.00 4.56 4.10
CA ARG A 41 -4.67 5.79 3.72
C ARG A 41 -3.92 7.02 4.18
N ASP A 42 -3.63 7.09 5.47
CA ASP A 42 -3.06 8.28 6.09
C ASP A 42 -1.62 8.51 5.62
N GLU A 43 -0.85 7.43 5.41
CA GLU A 43 0.49 7.50 4.82
C GLU A 43 0.46 8.07 3.40
N ILE A 44 -0.39 7.54 2.52
CA ILE A 44 -0.46 7.97 1.13
C ILE A 44 -1.02 9.40 1.02
N ASP A 45 -2.08 9.76 1.77
CA ASP A 45 -2.62 11.14 1.77
C ASP A 45 -1.57 12.15 2.25
N ALA A 46 -0.79 11.83 3.27
CA ALA A 46 0.28 12.70 3.76
C ALA A 46 1.36 12.97 2.68
N VAL A 47 1.75 11.94 1.95
CA VAL A 47 2.76 12.01 0.88
C VAL A 47 2.25 12.83 -0.31
N ILE A 48 0.99 12.64 -0.70
CA ILE A 48 0.36 13.46 -1.76
C ILE A 48 0.31 14.93 -1.32
N ARG A 49 -0.08 15.22 -0.07
CA ARG A 49 -0.10 16.60 0.46
C ARG A 49 1.28 17.24 0.52
N ALA A 50 2.33 16.45 0.70
CA ALA A 50 3.72 16.92 0.67
C ALA A 50 4.23 17.20 -0.77
N GLY A 51 3.43 16.94 -1.80
CA GLY A 51 3.83 17.11 -3.20
C GLY A 51 4.77 16.03 -3.73
N LEU A 52 4.95 14.93 -2.97
CA LEU A 52 5.86 13.83 -3.31
C LEU A 52 5.11 12.78 -4.15
N TYR A 53 4.74 13.13 -5.38
CA TYR A 53 3.82 12.31 -6.19
C TYR A 53 4.41 10.98 -6.65
N ASP A 54 5.69 10.96 -7.04
CA ASP A 54 6.38 9.72 -7.43
C ASP A 54 6.44 8.73 -6.26
N ASP A 55 6.71 9.24 -5.05
CA ASP A 55 6.71 8.45 -3.83
C ASP A 55 5.31 7.95 -3.46
N ALA A 56 4.26 8.75 -3.69
CA ALA A 56 2.88 8.32 -3.47
C ALA A 56 2.49 7.20 -4.45
N ILE A 57 2.83 7.35 -5.73
CA ILE A 57 2.62 6.30 -6.76
C ILE A 57 3.39 5.04 -6.38
N HIS A 58 4.65 5.17 -5.97
CA HIS A 58 5.46 4.03 -5.54
C HIS A 58 4.79 3.27 -4.38
N ARG A 59 4.31 3.98 -3.35
CA ARG A 59 3.61 3.38 -2.22
C ARG A 59 2.33 2.66 -2.64
N MET A 60 1.52 3.24 -3.53
CA MET A 60 0.33 2.57 -4.07
C MET A 60 0.69 1.24 -4.76
N ARG A 61 1.80 1.24 -5.52
CA ARG A 61 2.29 0.06 -6.25
C ARG A 61 2.76 -1.08 -5.36
N LEU A 62 3.18 -0.82 -4.13
CA LEU A 62 3.52 -1.90 -3.19
C LEU A 62 2.32 -2.83 -2.93
N PHE A 63 1.11 -2.31 -3.04
CA PHE A 63 -0.14 -3.05 -2.80
C PHE A 63 -0.81 -3.51 -4.10
N THR A 64 -0.70 -2.73 -5.18
CA THR A 64 -1.34 -3.07 -6.47
C THR A 64 -0.47 -3.96 -7.36
N HIS A 65 0.85 -3.91 -7.19
CA HIS A 65 1.83 -4.67 -7.98
C HIS A 65 2.83 -5.39 -7.06
N PRO A 66 2.36 -6.27 -6.15
CA PRO A 66 3.26 -6.89 -5.20
C PRO A 66 4.24 -7.82 -5.94
N LYS A 67 5.52 -7.80 -5.52
CA LYS A 67 6.59 -8.62 -6.10
C LYS A 67 6.26 -10.11 -6.06
N TYR A 68 5.51 -10.54 -5.05
CA TYR A 68 5.00 -11.90 -4.92
C TYR A 68 3.47 -11.88 -4.83
N PRO A 69 2.77 -12.84 -5.46
CA PRO A 69 1.30 -12.88 -5.52
C PRO A 69 0.61 -13.30 -4.22
N SER A 70 1.39 -13.75 -3.23
CA SER A 70 0.94 -14.11 -1.88
C SER A 70 2.14 -14.19 -0.92
N ASP A 71 1.85 -14.19 0.39
CA ASP A 71 2.86 -14.42 1.43
C ASP A 71 3.51 -15.80 1.31
N ASP A 72 2.74 -16.83 0.92
CA ASP A 72 3.28 -18.17 0.67
C ASP A 72 4.28 -18.18 -0.48
N ALA A 73 3.98 -17.45 -1.56
CA ALA A 73 4.88 -17.31 -2.70
C ALA A 73 6.15 -16.52 -2.33
N CYS A 74 6.01 -15.52 -1.44
CA CYS A 74 7.15 -14.82 -0.85
C CYS A 74 7.99 -15.80 -0.02
N ALA A 75 7.37 -16.54 0.91
CA ALA A 75 8.05 -17.47 1.81
C ALA A 75 8.76 -18.60 1.07
N ALA A 76 8.17 -19.10 -0.01
CA ALA A 76 8.78 -20.11 -0.88
C ALA A 76 10.04 -19.57 -1.59
N HIS A 77 10.08 -18.27 -1.90
CA HIS A 77 11.20 -17.66 -2.61
C HIS A 77 12.32 -17.17 -1.68
N VAL A 78 11.99 -16.37 -0.66
CA VAL A 78 13.00 -15.78 0.25
C VAL A 78 13.26 -16.62 1.49
N GLY A 79 12.43 -17.62 1.79
CA GLY A 79 12.51 -18.38 3.03
C GLY A 79 11.92 -17.64 4.24
N ASN A 80 11.43 -18.40 5.22
CA ASN A 80 10.66 -17.90 6.36
C ASN A 80 11.49 -17.13 7.42
N VAL A 81 12.82 -17.08 7.24
CA VAL A 81 13.78 -16.40 8.14
C VAL A 81 13.96 -14.93 7.77
N HIS A 82 13.68 -14.57 6.51
CA HIS A 82 13.84 -13.21 5.99
C HIS A 82 12.55 -12.38 6.04
N HIS A 83 11.44 -12.96 6.51
CA HIS A 83 10.19 -12.23 6.68
C HIS A 83 10.26 -11.37 7.94
N PHE A 84 9.81 -10.12 7.84
CA PHE A 84 9.68 -9.23 8.99
C PHE A 84 8.71 -9.84 9.99
N ARG A 85 9.25 -10.33 11.12
CA ARG A 85 8.43 -10.73 12.26
C ARG A 85 8.20 -9.48 13.10
N PRO A 86 6.93 -9.11 13.41
CA PRO A 86 6.70 -8.15 14.46
C PRO A 86 7.42 -8.67 15.70
N ALA A 87 8.39 -7.91 16.21
CA ALA A 87 8.96 -8.21 17.51
C ALA A 87 7.77 -8.26 18.49
N LYS A 88 7.69 -9.32 19.31
CA LYS A 88 6.66 -9.39 20.36
C LYS A 88 6.78 -8.10 21.18
N GLN A 89 5.83 -7.18 21.02
CA GLN A 89 5.62 -6.11 21.98
C GLN A 89 5.25 -6.80 23.30
N GLY A 90 6.20 -6.86 24.22
CA GLY A 90 6.01 -7.46 25.54
C GLY A 90 7.14 -8.37 25.97
N SER A 91 8.32 -7.78 26.23
CA SER A 91 9.19 -8.20 27.34
C SER A 91 10.21 -7.10 27.64
N LEU A 92 9.70 -5.91 27.98
CA LEU A 92 10.46 -4.94 28.78
C LEU A 92 9.74 -4.84 30.14
N LEU A 93 9.80 -5.93 30.89
CA LEU A 93 9.65 -5.99 32.34
C LEU A 93 10.64 -7.05 32.85
#